data_AF-X1IGJ0-F1
#
_entry.id   AF-X1IGJ0-F1
#
_cell.length_a   1.000
_cell.length_b   1.000
_cell.length_c   1.000
_cell.angle_alpha   90.00
_cell.angle_beta   90.00
_cell.angle_gamma   90.00
#
_symmetry.space_group_name_H-M   'P 1'
#
loop_
_entity.id
_entity.type
_entity.pdbx_description
1 polymer ?
#
loop_
_entity_poly.entity_id
_entity_poly.type
_entity_poly.pdbx_seq_one_letter_code
_entity_poly.pdbx_strand_id
1 'polypeptide(L)' 'MTVPKWYVNDKKPWFKKYQAGVPKHPEFPVISLGDWFDQKTDEFAKNKAMYFSKTSMNYRVLRKYTDSLA' A
#
# COMPACT_ATOMS: atom_id res chain seq x y z
N MET A 1 -13.78 -22.77 9.72
CA MET A 1 -13.96 -21.43 9.12
C MET A 1 -12.77 -20.58 9.52
N THR A 2 -11.86 -20.32 8.59
CA THR A 2 -10.65 -19.52 8.82
C THR A 2 -11.07 -18.06 8.95
N VAL A 3 -11.01 -17.50 10.16
CA VAL A 3 -11.27 -16.07 10.38
C VAL A 3 -10.12 -15.30 9.74
N PRO A 4 -10.37 -14.39 8.77
CA PRO A 4 -9.29 -13.61 8.17
C PRO A 4 -8.60 -12.76 9.25
N LYS A 5 -7.27 -12.64 9.19
CA LYS A 5 -6.45 -11.93 10.18
C LYS A 5 -6.92 -10.49 10.45
N TRP A 6 -7.55 -9.86 9.46
CA TRP A 6 -8.06 -8.49 9.49
C TRP A 6 -9.58 -8.39 9.57
N TYR A 7 -10.24 -9.46 10.05
CA TYR A 7 -11.69 -9.49 10.18
C TYR A 7 -12.18 -8.41 11.16
N VAL A 8 -12.99 -7.48 10.66
CA VAL A 8 -13.69 -6.50 11.49
C VAL A 8 -15.15 -6.94 11.62
N ASN A 9 -15.63 -7.01 12.86
CA ASN A 9 -17.02 -7.37 13.16
C ASN A 9 -18.01 -6.43 12.48
N ASP A 10 -18.93 -7.01 11.70
CA ASP A 10 -19.92 -6.30 10.88
C ASP A 10 -20.96 -5.50 11.68
N LYS A 11 -21.10 -5.75 13.00
CA LYS A 11 -22.01 -4.99 13.89
C LYS A 11 -21.49 -3.59 14.25
N LYS A 12 -20.28 -3.23 13.83
CA LYS A 12 -19.66 -1.96 14.20
C LYS A 12 -20.35 -0.75 13.53
N PRO A 13 -20.51 0.39 14.22
CA PRO A 13 -21.31 1.52 13.74
C PRO A 13 -20.90 2.10 12.38
N TRP A 14 -19.62 2.01 12.01
CA TRP A 14 -19.11 2.48 10.72
C TRP A 14 -19.54 1.61 9.53
N PHE A 15 -19.95 0.36 9.76
CA PHE A 15 -20.53 -0.46 8.71
C PHE A 15 -21.99 -0.10 8.39
N LYS A 16 -22.66 0.72 9.23
CA LYS A 16 -24.05 1.16 9.01
C LYS A 16 -24.20 2.13 7.82
N LYS A 17 -23.15 2.86 7.48
CA LYS A 17 -23.11 3.80 6.33
C LYS A 17 -22.09 3.37 5.28
N TYR A 18 -21.68 2.10 5.30
CA TYR A 18 -20.70 1.60 4.35
C TYR A 18 -21.30 1.55 2.94
N GLN A 19 -20.53 2.03 1.96
CA GLN A 19 -21.00 2.10 0.59
C GLN A 19 -21.26 0.71 0.01
N ALA A 20 -22.40 0.55 -0.67
CA ALA A 20 -22.73 -0.69 -1.37
C ALA A 20 -21.70 -0.96 -2.48
N GLY A 21 -21.16 -2.18 -2.52
CA GLY A 21 -20.15 -2.60 -3.50
C GLY A 21 -18.70 -2.52 -3.03
N VAL A 22 -18.42 -1.93 -1.86
CA VAL A 22 -17.06 -1.94 -1.30
C VAL A 22 -16.84 -3.22 -0.48
N PRO A 23 -15.77 -4.00 -0.73
CA PRO A 23 -15.45 -5.18 0.08
C PRO A 23 -15.22 -4.78 1.54
N LYS A 24 -16.02 -5.33 2.45
CA LYS A 24 -15.90 -5.07 3.91
C LYS A 24 -14.66 -5.72 4.53
N HIS A 25 -14.13 -6.75 3.88
CA HIS A 25 -12.97 -7.52 4.31
C HIS A 25 -12.01 -7.70 3.14
N PRO A 26 -11.20 -6.68 2.83
CA PRO A 26 -10.16 -6.83 1.82
C PRO A 26 -9.14 -7.86 2.29
N GLU A 27 -8.79 -8.80 1.41
CA GLU A 27 -7.64 -9.67 1.63
C GLU A 27 -6.36 -8.87 1.34
N PHE A 28 -5.64 -8.52 2.40
CA PHE A 28 -4.34 -7.89 2.27
C PHE A 28 -3.26 -8.96 2.24
N PRO A 29 -2.34 -8.93 1.25
CA PRO A 29 -1.18 -9.81 1.27
C PRO A 29 -0.34 -9.50 2.52
N VAL A 30 0.08 -10.55 3.23
CA VAL A 30 0.99 -10.42 4.38
C VAL A 30 2.42 -10.29 3.86
N ILE A 31 2.77 -9.08 3.43
CA ILE A 31 4.10 -8.71 2.96
C ILE A 31 4.67 -7.64 3.89
N SER A 32 5.99 -7.62 4.08
CA SER A 32 6.63 -6.54 4.82
C SER A 32 6.52 -5.24 4.02
N LEU A 33 6.56 -4.09 4.71
CA LEU A 33 6.55 -2.79 4.03
C LEU A 33 7.78 -2.64 3.12
N GLY A 34 8.92 -3.23 3.48
CA GLY A 34 10.12 -3.27 2.66
C GLY A 34 9.91 -4.09 1.39
N ASP A 35 9.42 -5.33 1.52
CA ASP A 35 9.15 -6.20 0.36
C ASP A 35 8.10 -5.60 -0.58
N TRP A 36 7.09 -4.92 -0.03
CA TRP A 36 6.11 -4.21 -0.84
C TRP A 36 6.75 -3.03 -1.59
N PHE A 37 7.62 -2.29 -0.93
CA PHE A 37 8.34 -1.17 -1.53
C PHE A 37 9.28 -1.65 -2.64
N ASP A 38 10.00 -2.74 -2.44
CA ASP A 38 10.85 -3.36 -3.46
C ASP A 38 10.02 -3.82 -4.68
N GLN A 39 8.90 -4.51 -4.45
CA GLN A 39 8.01 -4.93 -5.54
C GLN A 39 7.47 -3.74 -6.35
N LYS A 40 7.04 -2.66 -5.66
CA LYS A 40 6.50 -1.48 -6.34
C LYS A 40 7.58 -0.65 -7.02
N THR A 41 8.79 -0.62 -6.48
CA THR A 41 9.91 0.05 -7.13
C THR A 41 10.38 -0.69 -8.38
N ASP A 42 10.27 -2.01 -8.43
CA ASP A 42 10.56 -2.80 -9.64
C ASP A 42 9.44 -2.71 -10.68
N GLU A 43 8.17 -2.82 -10.28
CA GLU A 43 7.00 -2.74 -11.16
C GLU A 43 6.86 -1.36 -11.82
N PHE A 44 7.16 -0.29 -11.07
CA PHE A 44 6.96 1.10 -11.49
C PHE A 44 8.26 1.91 -11.59
N ALA A 45 9.40 1.25 -11.81
CA ALA A 45 10.74 1.86 -11.76
C ALA A 45 10.89 3.17 -12.54
N LYS A 46 10.22 3.29 -13.69
CA LYS A 46 10.27 4.47 -14.57
C LYS A 46 9.19 5.52 -14.28
N ASN A 47 8.16 5.17 -13.51
CA ASN A 47 7.08 6.09 -13.18
C ASN A 47 7.54 7.11 -12.13
N LYS A 48 6.97 8.31 -12.20
CA LYS A 48 7.19 9.35 -11.20
C LYS A 48 6.59 8.88 -9.88
N ALA A 49 7.43 8.78 -8.86
CA ALA A 49 7.03 8.37 -7.50
C ALA A 49 6.67 9.59 -6.65
N MET A 50 7.44 10.67 -6.80
CA MET A 50 7.27 11.87 -5.99
C MET A 50 7.57 13.11 -6.81
N TYR A 51 6.76 14.14 -6.60
CA TYR A 51 6.97 15.48 -7.14
C TYR A 51 7.18 16.42 -5.96
N PHE A 52 8.34 17.08 -5.91
CA PHE A 52 8.69 18.01 -4.86
C PHE A 52 9.13 19.35 -5.45
N SER A 53 8.34 20.39 -5.17
CA SER A 53 8.53 21.74 -5.69
C SER A 53 8.64 21.77 -7.23
N LYS A 54 9.85 21.95 -7.78
CA LYS A 54 10.13 21.95 -9.23
C LYS A 54 10.85 20.70 -9.72
N THR A 55 10.98 19.69 -8.87
CA THR A 55 11.72 18.45 -9.16
C THR A 55 10.82 17.23 -9.03
N SER A 56 11.15 16.19 -9.79
CA SER A 56 10.45 14.90 -9.70
C SER A 56 11.47 13.78 -9.58
N MET A 57 11.17 12.79 -8.75
CA MET A 57 11.93 11.54 -8.69
C MET A 57 11.06 10.36 -9.13
N ASN A 58 11.67 9.41 -9.82
CA ASN A 58 11.06 8.13 -10.15
C ASN A 58 11.32 7.11 -9.04
N TYR A 59 10.61 5.98 -9.08
CA TYR A 59 10.73 4.94 -8.05
C TYR A 59 12.15 4.38 -7.91
N ARG A 60 12.92 4.32 -9.01
CA ARG A 60 14.32 3.87 -8.96
C ARG A 60 15.24 4.82 -8.18
N VAL A 61 15.07 6.12 -8.38
CA VAL A 61 15.82 7.15 -7.64
C VAL A 61 15.40 7.16 -6.18
N LEU A 62 14.10 6.98 -5.91
CA LEU A 62 13.59 6.85 -4.55
C LEU A 62 14.21 5.65 -3.83
N ARG A 63 14.23 4.46 -4.44
CA ARG A 63 14.87 3.26 -3.90
C ARG A 63 16.33 3.49 -3.52
N LYS A 64 17.11 4.10 -4.42
CA LYS A 64 18.52 4.43 -4.16
C LYS A 64 18.71 5.30 -2.91
N TYR A 65 17.85 6.32 -2.73
CA TYR A 65 17.90 7.18 -1.54
C TYR A 65 17.46 6.44 -0.27
N THR A 66 16.43 5.60 -0.35
CA THR A 66 15.98 4.76 0.76
C THR A 66 17.06 3.76 1.20
N ASP A 67 17.71 3.09 0.25
CA ASP A 67 18.82 2.16 0.49
C ASP A 67 20.05 2.86 1.08
N SER A 68 20.24 4.15 0.79
CA SER A 68 21.35 4.94 1.35
C SER A 68 21.07 5.47 2.76
N LEU A 69 19.80 5.50 3.18
CA LEU A 69 19.35 5.97 4.49
C LEU A 69 19.29 4.85 5.53
N ALA A 70 18.99 3.62 5.08
CA ALA A 70 18.94 2.41 5.90
C ALA A 70 20.35 1.97 6.34
#